data_AF-V9IFM3-F1
#
_entry.id   AF-V9IFM3-F1
#
_cell.length_a   1.000
_cell.length_b   1.000
_cell.length_c   1.000
_cell.angle_alpha   90.00
_cell.angle_beta   90.00
_cell.angle_gamma   90.00
#
_symmetry.space_group_name_H-M   'P 1'
#
loop_
_entity.id
_entity.type
_entity.pdbx_description
1 polymer ?
#
loop_
_entity_poly.entity_id
_entity_poly.type
_entity_poly.pdbx_seq_one_letter_code
_entity_poly.pdbx_strand_id
1 'polypeptide(L)'
;MDPTELKLTLFQYQTCPFCCKVRVFLDYYGISYDIVEVDPVLRKEISWSSYKKVPILLAQIDSGYQPLNDSSMIVSLLASYLKDRSQKINDLVEYYPSIAMHDENQKLKYEIMNKYFLMYKENLISDENINEIIEERKWRQWVDDEFVHTLSPNVYRTLSEAYKTFNWFSEVGKWKEYFPMWERLIIINIGAIAMWFISKRLKKRHNLKDDVRQSLYDEINKWLYAIKKRGDTFMGGKKPNLSDLAVYGILKSIEGCSAFKDALENTKLCTWYDAMAKEVETHSGSKYLMAK
;
A
#
# COMPACT_ATOMS: atom_id res chain seq x y z
N MET A 1 15.14 6.70 17.39
CA MET A 1 14.76 8.12 17.24
C MET A 1 14.78 8.42 15.75
N ASP A 2 13.70 8.99 15.22
CA ASP A 2 13.56 9.28 13.79
C ASP A 2 14.52 10.41 13.36
N PRO A 3 15.45 10.15 12.41
CA PRO A 3 16.45 11.13 11.98
C PRO A 3 15.98 12.05 10.84
N THR A 4 14.72 11.96 10.40
CA THR A 4 14.23 12.71 9.23
C THR A 4 13.65 14.09 9.58
N GLU A 5 13.31 14.30 10.86
CA GLU A 5 12.62 15.50 11.39
C GLU A 5 11.29 15.81 10.69
N LEU A 6 10.78 14.87 9.88
CA LEU A 6 9.50 15.03 9.20
C LEU A 6 8.37 14.94 10.23
N LYS A 7 7.42 15.87 10.12
CA LYS A 7 6.15 15.79 10.85
C LYS A 7 5.07 15.39 9.87
N LEU A 8 4.62 14.14 10.01
CA LEU A 8 3.73 13.48 9.07
C LEU A 8 2.43 13.07 9.77
N THR A 9 1.29 13.31 9.11
CA THR A 9 -0.02 12.82 9.56
C THR A 9 -0.68 12.02 8.45
N LEU A 10 -0.90 10.73 8.68
CA LEU A 10 -1.48 9.79 7.73
C LEU A 10 -2.98 9.61 7.98
N PHE A 11 -3.79 10.08 7.03
CA PHE A 11 -5.23 9.79 6.97
C PHE A 11 -5.42 8.46 6.25
N GLN A 12 -5.97 7.46 6.95
CA GLN A 12 -6.05 6.10 6.44
C GLN A 12 -7.33 5.36 6.80
N TYR A 13 -7.48 4.18 6.19
CA TYR A 13 -8.20 3.06 6.79
C TYR A 13 -7.19 1.99 7.19
N GLN A 14 -7.27 1.51 8.43
CA GLN A 14 -6.30 0.56 8.98
C GLN A 14 -6.14 -0.71 8.13
N THR A 15 -7.22 -1.24 7.56
CA THR A 15 -7.18 -2.47 6.76
C THR A 15 -7.15 -2.24 5.25
N CYS A 16 -6.93 -0.99 4.80
CA CYS A 16 -6.81 -0.69 3.39
C CYS A 16 -5.41 -1.05 2.85
N PRO A 17 -5.31 -1.84 1.76
CA PRO A 17 -4.03 -2.21 1.15
C PRO A 17 -3.14 -1.01 0.81
N PHE A 18 -3.72 0.06 0.26
CA PHE A 18 -2.97 1.26 -0.11
C PHE A 18 -2.43 2.01 1.12
N CYS A 19 -3.14 1.98 2.24
CA CYS A 19 -2.70 2.58 3.50
C CYS A 19 -1.60 1.73 4.16
N CYS A 20 -1.78 0.41 4.19
CA CYS A 20 -0.76 -0.53 4.66
C CYS A 20 0.56 -0.35 3.92
N LYS A 21 0.53 -0.12 2.59
CA LYS A 21 1.73 0.16 1.79
C LYS A 21 2.51 1.38 2.29
N VAL A 22 1.81 2.48 2.62
CA VAL A 22 2.46 3.68 3.16
C VAL A 22 2.98 3.42 4.58
N ARG A 23 2.19 2.77 5.45
CA ARG A 23 2.63 2.43 6.82
C ARG A 23 3.87 1.55 6.81
N VAL A 24 3.87 0.46 6.04
CA VAL A 24 5.02 -0.44 5.90
C VAL A 24 6.27 0.31 5.45
N PHE A 25 6.14 1.28 4.53
CA PHE A 25 7.27 2.10 4.12
C PHE A 25 7.78 2.97 5.28
N LEU A 26 6.90 3.71 5.96
CA LEU A 26 7.27 4.57 7.08
C LEU A 26 7.89 3.76 8.23
N ASP A 27 7.27 2.63 8.57
CA ASP A 27 7.73 1.68 9.58
C ASP A 27 9.09 1.12 9.19
N TYR A 28 9.30 0.62 7.97
CA TYR A 28 10.59 0.08 7.54
C TYR A 28 11.75 1.09 7.69
N TYR A 29 11.51 2.36 7.39
CA TYR A 29 12.51 3.42 7.53
C TYR A 29 12.57 4.03 8.94
N GLY A 30 11.69 3.64 9.86
CA GLY A 30 11.64 4.17 11.23
C GLY A 30 11.21 5.64 11.30
N ILE A 31 10.39 6.08 10.35
CA ILE A 31 9.87 7.45 10.26
C ILE A 31 8.66 7.56 11.18
N SER A 32 8.60 8.62 11.98
CA SER A 32 7.50 8.90 12.90
C SER A 32 6.34 9.55 12.16
N TYR A 33 5.11 9.12 12.46
CA TYR A 33 3.91 9.68 11.87
C TYR A 33 2.72 9.53 12.82
N ASP A 34 1.81 10.50 12.77
CA ASP A 34 0.52 10.43 13.42
C ASP A 34 -0.50 9.77 12.50
N ILE A 35 -1.50 9.10 13.07
CA ILE A 35 -2.59 8.45 12.34
C ILE A 35 -3.89 9.18 12.60
N VAL A 36 -4.62 9.48 11.53
CA VAL A 36 -6.04 9.85 11.57
C VAL A 36 -6.84 8.75 10.88
N GLU A 37 -7.58 7.97 11.65
CA GLU A 37 -8.48 6.96 11.11
C GLU A 37 -9.71 7.65 10.51
N VAL A 38 -9.94 7.44 9.21
CA VAL A 38 -11.05 8.08 8.48
C VAL A 38 -12.31 7.23 8.62
N ASP A 39 -13.46 7.86 8.86
CA ASP A 39 -14.74 7.17 8.82
C ASP A 39 -15.06 6.74 7.37
N PRO A 40 -15.20 5.43 7.07
CA PRO A 40 -15.52 4.97 5.72
C PRO A 40 -16.92 5.40 5.24
N VAL A 41 -17.82 5.77 6.15
CA VAL A 41 -19.19 6.21 5.85
C VAL A 41 -19.23 7.72 5.63
N LEU A 42 -18.92 8.52 6.65
CA LEU A 42 -19.08 9.97 6.59
C LEU A 42 -17.86 10.70 6.00
N ARG A 43 -16.66 10.13 6.11
CA ARG A 43 -15.39 10.68 5.61
C ARG A 43 -15.16 12.15 5.98
N LYS A 44 -15.60 12.55 7.19
CA LYS A 44 -15.53 13.95 7.65
C LYS A 44 -14.09 14.42 7.81
N GLU A 45 -13.20 13.51 8.20
CA GLU A 45 -11.79 13.74 8.48
C GLU A 45 -11.03 14.19 7.22
N ILE A 46 -11.54 13.84 6.03
CA ILE A 46 -10.97 14.24 4.73
C ILE A 46 -11.90 15.17 3.94
N SER A 47 -12.90 15.76 4.60
CA SER A 47 -13.87 16.66 3.95
C SER A 47 -13.21 17.91 3.36
N TRP A 48 -12.12 18.38 3.96
CA TRP A 48 -11.29 19.51 3.52
C TRP A 48 -10.50 19.23 2.23
N SER A 49 -10.21 17.96 1.90
CA SER A 49 -9.40 17.61 0.72
C SER A 49 -10.26 17.47 -0.53
N SER A 50 -9.78 17.96 -1.68
CA SER A 50 -10.39 17.66 -2.98
C SER A 50 -10.21 16.18 -3.37
N TYR A 51 -9.18 15.52 -2.84
CA TYR A 51 -8.93 14.09 -3.01
C TYR A 51 -9.76 13.28 -2.01
N LYS A 52 -10.79 12.60 -2.50
CA LYS A 52 -11.79 11.88 -1.66
C LYS A 52 -11.46 10.40 -1.42
N LYS A 53 -10.18 10.03 -1.48
CA LYS A 53 -9.67 8.68 -1.24
C LYS A 53 -8.59 8.71 -0.15
N VAL A 54 -8.26 7.54 0.39
CA VAL A 54 -7.14 7.33 1.31
C VAL A 54 -6.13 6.35 0.69
N PRO A 55 -4.84 6.42 1.05
CA PRO A 55 -4.24 7.32 2.04
C PRO A 55 -4.08 8.78 1.55
N ILE A 56 -4.11 9.71 2.50
CA ILE A 56 -3.59 11.08 2.34
C ILE A 56 -2.53 11.28 3.41
N LEU A 57 -1.33 11.68 3.03
CA LEU A 57 -0.27 12.01 3.98
C LEU A 57 -0.07 13.52 4.00
N LEU A 58 -0.34 14.16 5.14
CA LEU A 58 0.01 15.57 5.34
C LEU A 58 1.45 15.66 5.84
N ALA A 59 2.31 16.35 5.10
CA ALA A 59 3.65 16.70 5.54
C ALA A 59 3.67 18.16 6.00
N GLN A 60 4.19 18.43 7.21
CA GLN A 60 4.46 19.80 7.63
C GLN A 60 5.68 20.35 6.89
N ILE A 61 5.53 21.56 6.38
CA ILE A 61 6.53 22.31 5.61
C ILE A 61 6.61 23.74 6.17
N ASP A 62 7.63 24.50 5.75
CA ASP A 62 7.82 25.89 6.22
C ASP A 62 6.59 26.79 6.01
N SER A 63 5.86 26.59 4.90
CA SER A 63 4.68 27.37 4.53
C SER A 63 3.34 26.78 5.00
N GLY A 64 3.35 25.76 5.87
CA GLY A 64 2.15 25.12 6.41
C GLY A 64 2.14 23.61 6.22
N TYR A 65 1.19 23.09 5.44
CA TYR A 65 1.01 21.66 5.20
C TYR A 65 0.89 21.35 3.72
N GLN A 66 1.62 20.32 3.28
CA GLN A 66 1.56 19.79 1.93
C GLN A 66 0.82 18.44 1.92
N PRO A 67 -0.39 18.35 1.35
CA PRO A 67 -1.06 17.07 1.15
C PRO A 67 -0.37 16.27 0.03
N LEU A 68 -0.04 15.02 0.35
CA LEU A 68 0.45 14.01 -0.58
C LEU A 68 -0.65 12.97 -0.77
N ASN A 69 -1.05 12.74 -2.02
CA ASN A 69 -2.15 11.87 -2.39
C ASN A 69 -1.62 10.70 -3.23
N ASP A 70 -2.33 9.57 -3.21
CA ASP A 70 -1.92 8.30 -3.83
C ASP A 70 -0.77 7.60 -3.09
N SER A 71 -1.01 6.35 -2.68
CA SER A 71 -0.03 5.57 -1.91
C SER A 71 1.32 5.36 -2.62
N SER A 72 1.33 5.23 -3.95
CA SER A 72 2.58 5.00 -4.70
C SER A 72 3.35 6.30 -4.87
N MET A 73 2.65 7.42 -5.13
CA MET A 73 3.27 8.75 -5.14
C MET A 73 3.86 9.10 -3.77
N ILE A 74 3.14 8.89 -2.67
CA ILE A 74 3.64 9.12 -1.30
C ILE A 74 4.96 8.37 -1.08
N VAL A 75 4.98 7.06 -1.38
CA VAL A 75 6.19 6.23 -1.23
C VAL A 75 7.32 6.73 -2.14
N SER A 76 7.02 7.06 -3.39
CA SER A 76 8.02 7.55 -4.35
C SER A 76 8.64 8.89 -3.92
N LEU A 77 7.80 9.83 -3.48
CA LEU A 77 8.24 11.16 -3.07
C LEU A 77 9.10 11.06 -1.81
N LEU A 78 8.64 10.33 -0.78
CA LEU A 78 9.42 10.16 0.44
C LEU A 78 10.71 9.41 0.17
N ALA A 79 10.70 8.33 -0.63
CA ALA A 79 11.93 7.65 -1.01
C ALA A 79 12.92 8.57 -1.74
N SER A 80 12.44 9.46 -2.61
CA SER A 80 13.27 10.47 -3.28
C SER A 80 13.89 11.45 -2.26
N TYR A 81 13.07 11.93 -1.31
CA TYR A 81 13.53 12.77 -0.20
C TYR A 81 14.57 12.08 0.68
N LEU A 82 14.37 10.81 1.03
CA LEU A 82 15.31 10.07 1.88
C LEU A 82 16.67 9.85 1.19
N LYS A 83 16.69 9.75 -0.14
CA LYS A 83 17.92 9.65 -0.95
C LYS A 83 18.67 10.97 -1.03
N ASP A 84 17.98 12.10 -1.15
CA ASP A 84 18.57 13.43 -1.10
C ASP A 84 17.70 14.42 -0.29
N ARG A 85 18.01 14.52 1.01
CA ARG A 85 17.30 15.42 1.94
C ARG A 85 17.58 16.91 1.72
N SER A 86 18.43 17.27 0.75
CA SER A 86 18.56 18.68 0.36
C SER A 86 17.38 19.16 -0.49
N GLN A 87 16.62 18.24 -1.09
CA GLN A 87 15.39 18.55 -1.82
C GLN A 87 14.25 18.83 -0.84
N LYS A 88 13.41 19.82 -1.16
CA LYS A 88 12.22 20.12 -0.38
C LYS A 88 11.03 19.29 -0.87
N ILE A 89 10.15 18.91 0.06
CA ILE A 89 8.93 18.15 -0.27
C ILE A 89 8.07 18.90 -1.31
N ASN A 90 7.93 20.22 -1.19
CA ASN A 90 7.13 21.02 -2.14
C ASN A 90 7.65 20.93 -3.57
N ASP A 91 8.96 21.05 -3.74
CA ASP A 91 9.60 20.96 -5.06
C ASP A 91 9.42 19.54 -5.63
N LEU A 92 9.53 18.52 -4.77
CA LEU A 92 9.32 17.14 -5.19
C LEU A 92 7.90 16.86 -5.66
N VAL A 93 6.88 17.49 -5.06
CA VAL A 93 5.47 17.31 -5.46
C VAL A 93 5.24 17.72 -6.92
N GLU A 94 5.97 18.71 -7.43
CA GLU A 94 5.82 19.20 -8.81
C GLU A 94 6.14 18.13 -9.86
N TYR A 95 6.97 17.14 -9.52
CA TYR A 95 7.29 16.02 -10.42
C TYR A 95 6.20 14.95 -10.50
N TYR A 96 5.16 15.03 -9.68
CA TYR A 96 4.03 14.09 -9.64
C TYR A 96 2.70 14.78 -9.96
N PRO A 97 2.53 15.40 -11.14
CA PRO A 97 1.31 16.13 -11.48
C PRO A 97 0.11 15.18 -11.60
N SER A 98 -1.06 15.66 -11.18
CA SER A 98 -2.32 14.98 -11.42
C SER A 98 -2.87 15.35 -12.79
N ILE A 99 -3.05 14.36 -13.66
CA ILE A 99 -3.64 14.51 -14.98
C ILE A 99 -5.07 13.97 -15.00
N ALA A 100 -5.95 14.66 -15.72
CA ALA A 100 -7.30 14.18 -16.00
C ALA A 100 -7.29 13.40 -17.32
N MET A 101 -7.85 12.19 -17.29
CA MET A 101 -7.98 11.30 -18.43
C MET A 101 -9.41 10.75 -18.47
N HIS A 102 -9.91 10.38 -19.64
CA HIS A 102 -11.16 9.64 -19.73
C HIS A 102 -10.86 8.14 -19.65
N ASP A 103 -11.63 7.40 -18.84
CA ASP A 103 -11.57 5.94 -18.84
C ASP A 103 -12.29 5.36 -20.07
N GLU A 104 -12.26 4.03 -20.22
CA GLU A 104 -12.91 3.29 -21.31
C GLU A 104 -14.43 3.57 -21.42
N ASN A 105 -15.05 4.09 -20.36
CA ASN A 105 -16.46 4.45 -20.32
C ASN A 105 -16.69 5.97 -20.43
N GLN A 106 -15.71 6.72 -20.93
CA GLN A 106 -15.72 8.19 -21.03
C GLN A 106 -15.91 8.92 -19.69
N LYS A 107 -15.60 8.27 -18.57
CA LYS A 107 -15.64 8.91 -17.26
C LYS A 107 -14.32 9.59 -16.95
N LEU A 108 -14.37 10.83 -16.50
CA LEU A 108 -13.19 11.56 -16.06
C LEU A 108 -12.53 10.84 -14.85
N LYS A 109 -11.27 10.48 -15.00
CA LYS A 109 -10.40 9.83 -14.02
C LYS A 109 -9.15 10.69 -13.85
N TYR A 110 -8.78 10.94 -12.60
CA TYR A 110 -7.50 11.58 -12.28
C TYR A 110 -6.45 10.52 -11.98
N GLU A 111 -5.28 10.67 -12.58
CA GLU A 111 -4.13 9.81 -12.36
C GLU A 111 -2.90 10.66 -12.05
N ILE A 112 -2.02 10.16 -11.18
CA ILE A 112 -0.78 10.84 -10.84
C ILE A 112 0.32 10.34 -11.77
N MET A 113 0.90 11.25 -12.55
CA MET A 113 2.05 10.93 -13.39
C MET A 113 3.26 10.61 -12.52
N ASN A 114 4.15 9.78 -13.06
CA ASN A 114 5.43 9.44 -12.43
C ASN A 114 5.32 8.79 -11.04
N LYS A 115 4.14 8.33 -10.60
CA LYS A 115 3.91 7.78 -9.25
C LYS A 115 4.81 6.60 -8.83
N TYR A 116 5.51 5.97 -9.79
CA TYR A 116 6.49 4.92 -9.54
C TYR A 116 7.95 5.32 -9.85
N PHE A 117 8.19 6.59 -10.14
CA PHE A 117 9.51 7.14 -10.40
C PHE A 117 10.06 7.78 -9.12
N LEU A 118 11.35 7.62 -8.91
CA LEU A 118 12.11 8.31 -7.89
C LEU A 118 12.87 9.45 -8.56
N MET A 119 12.86 10.62 -7.92
CA MET A 119 13.47 11.83 -8.45
C MET A 119 14.89 11.97 -7.91
N TYR A 120 15.87 11.69 -8.76
CA TYR A 120 17.29 11.75 -8.45
C TYR A 120 17.95 12.97 -9.12
N LYS A 121 19.01 13.50 -8.51
CA LYS A 121 19.95 14.39 -9.21
C LYS A 121 20.88 13.54 -10.09
N GLU A 122 21.24 14.07 -11.26
CA GLU A 122 21.88 13.36 -12.40
C GLU A 122 23.15 12.55 -12.04
N ASN A 123 23.85 12.88 -10.96
CA ASN A 123 25.14 12.27 -10.59
C ASN A 123 25.04 10.98 -9.74
N LEU A 124 23.86 10.38 -9.57
CA LEU A 124 23.63 9.30 -8.59
C LEU A 124 23.34 7.91 -9.17
N ILE A 125 23.33 7.73 -10.49
CA ILE A 125 22.85 6.49 -11.13
C ILE A 125 23.93 5.86 -12.01
N SER A 126 24.34 4.64 -11.68
CA SER A 126 25.13 3.75 -12.56
C SER A 126 24.22 2.87 -13.42
N ASP A 127 24.75 2.28 -14.51
CA ASP A 127 23.97 1.41 -15.40
C ASP A 127 23.36 0.18 -14.70
N GLU A 128 24.07 -0.43 -13.74
CA GLU A 128 23.52 -1.52 -12.92
C GLU A 128 22.35 -1.04 -12.06
N ASN A 129 22.42 0.17 -11.50
CA ASN A 129 21.31 0.76 -10.74
C ASN A 129 20.07 1.01 -11.62
N ILE A 130 20.24 1.30 -12.91
CA ILE A 130 19.12 1.55 -13.83
C ILE A 130 18.23 0.31 -13.97
N ASN A 131 18.83 -0.86 -14.19
CA ASN A 131 18.07 -2.10 -14.37
C ASN A 131 17.27 -2.47 -13.11
N GLU A 132 17.87 -2.29 -11.92
CA GLU A 132 17.19 -2.52 -10.65
C GLU A 132 16.04 -1.54 -10.42
N ILE A 133 16.23 -0.26 -10.74
CA ILE A 133 15.18 0.77 -10.66
C ILE A 133 14.02 0.45 -11.61
N ILE A 134 14.32 -0.01 -12.84
CA ILE A 134 13.29 -0.40 -13.81
C ILE A 134 12.51 -1.63 -13.31
N GLU A 135 13.19 -2.62 -12.75
CA GLU A 135 12.54 -3.82 -12.22
C GLU A 135 11.68 -3.50 -10.99
N GLU A 136 12.20 -2.73 -10.03
CA GLU A 136 11.42 -2.28 -8.87
C GLU A 136 10.14 -1.56 -9.33
N ARG A 137 10.26 -0.66 -10.31
CA ARG A 137 9.13 0.07 -10.87
C ARG A 137 8.07 -0.87 -11.45
N LYS A 138 8.49 -1.86 -12.24
CA LYS A 138 7.58 -2.85 -12.85
C LYS A 138 6.81 -3.63 -11.78
N TRP A 139 7.49 -4.05 -10.72
CA TRP A 139 6.84 -4.77 -9.63
C TRP A 139 5.91 -3.89 -8.81
N ARG A 140 6.30 -2.64 -8.51
CA ARG A 140 5.39 -1.69 -7.84
C ARG A 140 4.13 -1.42 -8.67
N GLN A 141 4.27 -1.33 -9.99
CA GLN A 141 3.14 -1.19 -10.89
C GLN A 141 2.26 -2.45 -10.89
N TRP A 142 2.85 -3.63 -11.03
CA TRP A 142 2.14 -4.91 -10.95
C TRP A 142 1.35 -5.07 -9.63
N VAL A 143 1.90 -4.59 -8.51
CA VAL A 143 1.21 -4.61 -7.21
C VAL A 143 -0.14 -3.90 -7.29
N ASP A 144 -0.16 -2.69 -7.86
CA ASP A 144 -1.34 -1.83 -7.89
C ASP A 144 -2.30 -2.16 -9.04
N ASP A 145 -1.79 -2.66 -10.17
CA ASP A 145 -2.56 -2.89 -11.40
C ASP A 145 -3.06 -4.33 -11.53
N GLU A 146 -2.43 -5.30 -10.85
CA GLU A 146 -2.78 -6.73 -10.95
C GLU A 146 -3.00 -7.35 -9.56
N PHE A 147 -1.97 -7.34 -8.71
CA PHE A 147 -1.98 -8.15 -7.48
C PHE A 147 -3.09 -7.75 -6.50
N VAL A 148 -3.25 -6.45 -6.26
CA VAL A 148 -4.28 -5.92 -5.33
C VAL A 148 -5.70 -6.32 -5.75
N HIS A 149 -5.94 -6.53 -7.04
CA HIS A 149 -7.26 -6.92 -7.56
C HIS A 149 -7.64 -8.37 -7.22
N THR A 150 -6.69 -9.18 -6.78
CA THR A 150 -6.96 -10.54 -6.27
C THR A 150 -7.51 -10.54 -4.83
N LEU A 151 -7.21 -9.50 -4.02
CA LEU A 151 -7.53 -9.50 -2.58
C LEU A 151 -9.03 -9.48 -2.31
N SER A 152 -9.75 -8.49 -2.83
CA SER A 152 -11.19 -8.32 -2.54
C SER A 152 -12.02 -9.55 -2.92
N PRO A 153 -11.88 -10.14 -4.14
CA PRO A 153 -12.49 -11.41 -4.49
C PRO A 153 -12.17 -12.56 -3.54
N ASN A 154 -10.97 -12.55 -2.93
CA ASN A 154 -10.53 -13.58 -2.01
C ASN A 154 -11.07 -13.40 -0.58
N VAL A 155 -11.01 -12.20 0.00
CA VAL A 155 -11.46 -11.98 1.40
C VAL A 155 -12.98 -11.89 1.53
N TYR A 156 -13.70 -11.68 0.42
CA TYR A 156 -15.16 -11.62 0.34
C TYR A 156 -15.73 -12.73 -0.56
N ARG A 157 -15.06 -13.89 -0.66
CA ARG A 157 -15.42 -14.98 -1.59
C ARG A 157 -16.80 -15.56 -1.29
N THR A 158 -17.11 -15.76 -0.01
CA THR A 158 -18.40 -16.23 0.49
C THR A 158 -18.97 -15.20 1.48
N LEU A 159 -20.28 -15.26 1.74
CA LEU A 159 -20.90 -14.35 2.70
C LEU A 159 -20.32 -14.53 4.11
N SER A 160 -20.05 -15.78 4.52
CA SER A 160 -19.41 -16.08 5.80
C SER A 160 -18.00 -15.48 5.89
N GLU A 161 -17.19 -15.63 4.84
CA GLU A 161 -15.87 -14.98 4.78
C GLU A 161 -15.98 -13.46 4.83
N ALA A 162 -16.97 -12.87 4.16
CA ALA A 162 -17.16 -11.43 4.20
C ALA A 162 -17.48 -10.90 5.60
N TYR A 163 -18.38 -11.55 6.34
CA TYR A 163 -18.65 -11.19 7.74
C TYR A 163 -17.43 -11.38 8.64
N LYS A 164 -16.67 -12.48 8.47
CA LYS A 164 -15.42 -12.69 9.22
C LYS A 164 -14.42 -11.58 8.95
N THR A 165 -14.24 -11.19 7.68
CA THR A 165 -13.37 -10.09 7.27
C THR A 165 -13.79 -8.76 7.88
N PHE A 166 -15.08 -8.40 7.84
CA PHE A 166 -15.58 -7.15 8.43
C PHE A 166 -15.47 -7.12 9.96
N ASN A 167 -15.70 -8.25 10.63
CA ASN A 167 -15.48 -8.34 12.08
C ASN A 167 -14.01 -8.16 12.42
N TRP A 168 -13.10 -8.82 11.69
CA TRP A 168 -11.66 -8.64 11.85
C TRP A 168 -11.23 -7.19 11.58
N PHE A 169 -11.79 -6.53 10.54
CA PHE A 169 -11.54 -5.11 10.26
C PHE A 169 -12.01 -4.21 11.40
N SER A 170 -13.17 -4.50 11.98
CA SER A 170 -13.67 -3.76 13.14
C SER A 170 -12.78 -3.90 14.37
N GLU A 171 -12.13 -5.06 14.55
CA GLU A 171 -11.23 -5.32 15.67
C GLU A 171 -9.89 -4.63 15.47
N VAL A 172 -9.22 -4.88 14.33
CA VAL A 172 -7.89 -4.34 14.04
C VAL A 172 -7.92 -2.83 13.80
N GLY A 173 -8.97 -2.32 13.16
CA GLY A 173 -9.20 -0.88 13.00
C GLY A 173 -9.68 -0.19 14.28
N LYS A 174 -9.84 -0.93 15.39
CA LYS A 174 -10.32 -0.41 16.67
C LYS A 174 -11.59 0.44 16.53
N TRP A 175 -12.51 0.01 15.66
CA TRP A 175 -13.71 0.80 15.35
C TRP A 175 -14.56 1.10 16.59
N LYS A 176 -14.46 0.27 17.64
CA LYS A 176 -15.07 0.52 18.96
C LYS A 176 -14.68 1.87 19.55
N GLU A 177 -13.45 2.33 19.30
CA GLU A 177 -12.89 3.57 19.83
C GLU A 177 -13.25 4.77 18.95
N TYR A 178 -13.39 4.57 17.63
CA TYR A 178 -13.60 5.65 16.66
C TYR A 178 -15.06 5.90 16.28
N PHE A 179 -15.90 4.86 16.25
CA PHE A 179 -17.23 4.92 15.66
C PHE A 179 -18.35 4.50 16.63
N PRO A 180 -19.51 5.21 16.62
CA PRO A 180 -20.70 4.78 17.33
C PRO A 180 -21.13 3.35 16.98
N MET A 181 -21.78 2.67 17.95
CA MET A 181 -22.22 1.29 17.78
C MET A 181 -23.10 1.08 16.54
N TRP A 182 -24.01 2.01 16.25
CA TRP A 182 -24.95 1.88 15.14
C TRP A 182 -24.24 1.97 13.77
N GLU A 183 -23.26 2.88 13.61
CA GLU A 183 -22.44 2.98 12.39
C GLU A 183 -21.67 1.67 12.16
N ARG A 184 -21.06 1.13 13.23
CA ARG A 184 -20.33 -0.13 13.15
C ARG A 184 -21.22 -1.31 12.74
N LEU A 185 -22.43 -1.40 13.30
CA LEU A 185 -23.39 -2.44 12.92
C LEU A 185 -23.80 -2.30 11.44
N ILE A 186 -23.99 -1.08 10.95
CA ILE A 186 -24.29 -0.82 9.54
C ILE A 186 -23.10 -1.25 8.66
N ILE A 187 -21.89 -0.79 8.98
CA ILE A 187 -20.68 -1.10 8.21
C ILE A 187 -20.46 -2.61 8.15
N ILE A 188 -20.59 -3.33 9.26
CA ILE A 188 -20.38 -4.78 9.29
C ILE A 188 -21.46 -5.51 8.48
N ASN A 189 -22.75 -5.24 8.74
CA ASN A 189 -23.83 -6.02 8.13
C ASN A 189 -24.06 -5.64 6.65
N ILE A 190 -24.24 -4.36 6.37
CA ILE A 190 -24.51 -3.89 5.01
C ILE A 190 -23.23 -3.93 4.17
N GLY A 191 -22.09 -3.53 4.77
CA GLY A 191 -20.81 -3.57 4.07
C GLY A 191 -20.37 -4.98 3.69
N ALA A 192 -20.54 -5.99 4.55
CA ALA A 192 -20.20 -7.37 4.20
C ALA A 192 -21.04 -7.90 3.03
N ILE A 193 -22.36 -7.65 3.04
CA ILE A 193 -23.24 -8.06 1.94
C ILE A 193 -22.86 -7.33 0.64
N ALA A 194 -22.68 -6.01 0.70
CA ALA A 194 -22.31 -5.20 -0.45
C ALA A 194 -20.97 -5.66 -1.04
N MET A 195 -19.95 -5.85 -0.20
CA MET A 195 -18.62 -6.31 -0.63
C MET A 195 -18.65 -7.73 -1.18
N TRP A 196 -19.49 -8.63 -0.66
CA TRP A 196 -19.69 -9.95 -1.25
C TRP A 196 -20.26 -9.86 -2.68
N PHE A 197 -21.23 -8.99 -2.94
CA PHE A 197 -21.72 -8.77 -4.31
C PHE A 197 -20.68 -8.09 -5.21
N ILE A 198 -19.99 -7.07 -4.70
CA ILE A 198 -18.92 -6.36 -5.42
C ILE A 198 -17.78 -7.32 -5.76
N SER A 199 -17.40 -8.23 -4.85
CA SER A 199 -16.33 -9.20 -5.06
C SER A 199 -16.61 -10.13 -6.24
N LYS A 200 -17.88 -10.54 -6.45
CA LYS A 200 -18.29 -11.32 -7.63
C LYS A 200 -18.17 -10.52 -8.93
N ARG A 201 -18.48 -9.22 -8.89
CA ARG A 201 -18.30 -8.32 -10.05
C ARG A 201 -16.83 -8.11 -10.36
N LEU A 202 -16.00 -7.91 -9.33
CA LEU A 202 -14.55 -7.75 -9.45
C LEU A 202 -13.89 -9.03 -9.98
N LYS A 203 -14.32 -10.21 -9.51
CA LYS A 203 -13.88 -11.51 -10.07
C LYS A 203 -14.03 -11.52 -11.59
N LYS A 204 -15.20 -11.11 -12.11
CA LYS A 204 -15.47 -11.06 -13.55
C LYS A 204 -14.67 -9.96 -14.25
N ARG A 205 -14.63 -8.74 -13.68
CA ARG A 205 -13.94 -7.58 -14.28
C ARG A 205 -12.44 -7.84 -14.46
N HIS A 206 -11.81 -8.49 -13.49
CA HIS A 206 -10.37 -8.78 -13.50
C HIS A 206 -10.05 -10.18 -14.03
N ASN A 207 -11.02 -10.85 -14.69
CA ASN A 207 -10.84 -12.17 -15.31
C ASN A 207 -10.19 -13.21 -14.38
N LEU A 208 -10.56 -13.21 -13.10
CA LEU A 208 -10.03 -14.16 -12.13
C LEU A 208 -10.59 -15.56 -12.37
N LYS A 209 -9.79 -16.57 -12.02
CA LYS A 209 -10.14 -18.00 -12.11
C LYS A 209 -11.41 -18.30 -11.31
N ASP A 210 -12.04 -19.43 -11.63
CA ASP A 210 -13.29 -19.78 -11.00
C ASP A 210 -13.17 -19.96 -9.49
N ASP A 211 -12.13 -20.67 -9.08
CA ASP A 211 -11.60 -20.57 -7.74
C ASP A 211 -10.63 -19.38 -7.66
N VAL A 212 -11.10 -18.30 -7.05
CA VAL A 212 -10.33 -17.07 -6.85
C VAL A 212 -9.08 -17.27 -5.98
N ARG A 213 -9.03 -18.34 -5.18
CA ARG A 213 -7.83 -18.71 -4.42
C ARG A 213 -6.67 -19.04 -5.34
N GLN A 214 -6.94 -19.78 -6.41
CA GLN A 214 -5.90 -20.09 -7.41
C GLN A 214 -5.32 -18.82 -8.02
N SER A 215 -6.13 -17.81 -8.35
CA SER A 215 -5.60 -16.53 -8.83
C SER A 215 -4.72 -15.82 -7.81
N LEU A 216 -5.06 -15.88 -6.51
CA LEU A 216 -4.18 -15.34 -5.47
C LEU A 216 -2.86 -16.13 -5.40
N TYR A 217 -2.91 -17.46 -5.50
CA TYR A 217 -1.72 -18.31 -5.47
C TYR A 217 -0.84 -18.10 -6.68
N ASP A 218 -1.42 -17.92 -7.87
CA ASP A 218 -0.67 -17.63 -9.09
C ASP A 218 0.12 -16.34 -8.94
N GLU A 219 -0.50 -15.25 -8.47
CA GLU A 219 0.18 -13.97 -8.28
C GLU A 219 1.25 -14.04 -7.18
N ILE A 220 0.99 -14.73 -6.08
CA ILE A 220 2.00 -14.98 -5.03
C ILE A 220 3.16 -15.80 -5.59
N ASN A 221 2.89 -16.88 -6.32
CA ASN A 221 3.94 -17.73 -6.88
C ASN A 221 4.71 -17.01 -7.99
N LYS A 222 4.08 -16.13 -8.78
CA LYS A 222 4.74 -15.24 -9.75
C LYS A 222 5.76 -14.34 -9.06
N TRP A 223 5.39 -13.72 -7.95
CA TRP A 223 6.29 -12.92 -7.11
C TRP A 223 7.45 -13.76 -6.53
N LEU A 224 7.14 -14.88 -5.87
CA LEU A 224 8.15 -15.74 -5.24
C LEU A 224 9.11 -16.35 -6.28
N TYR A 225 8.61 -16.70 -7.47
CA TYR A 225 9.43 -17.20 -8.56
C TYR A 225 10.43 -16.13 -9.03
N ALA A 226 10.00 -14.88 -9.13
CA ALA A 226 10.87 -13.79 -9.54
C ALA A 226 12.01 -13.52 -8.53
N ILE A 227 11.72 -13.55 -7.23
CA ILE A 227 12.74 -13.48 -6.17
C ILE A 227 13.70 -14.68 -6.28
N LYS A 228 13.16 -15.90 -6.43
CA LYS A 228 13.96 -17.12 -6.57
C LYS A 228 14.88 -17.06 -7.79
N LYS A 229 14.42 -16.47 -8.90
CA LYS A 229 15.22 -16.30 -10.12
C LYS A 229 16.42 -15.36 -9.90
N ARG A 230 16.26 -14.33 -9.05
CA ARG A 230 17.39 -13.49 -8.62
C ARG A 230 18.37 -14.24 -7.70
N GLY A 231 17.87 -15.21 -6.92
CA GLY A 231 18.68 -16.03 -6.02
C GLY A 231 18.95 -15.38 -4.66
N ASP A 232 18.15 -14.38 -4.30
CA ASP A 232 18.27 -13.59 -3.07
C ASP A 232 17.08 -13.79 -2.13
N THR A 233 17.11 -13.12 -0.96
CA THR A 233 16.01 -13.17 0.02
C THR A 233 14.83 -12.30 -0.38
N PHE A 234 15.12 -11.14 -0.98
CA PHE A 234 14.14 -10.13 -1.37
C PHE A 234 14.30 -9.76 -2.85
N MET A 235 13.32 -9.07 -3.43
CA MET A 235 13.46 -8.50 -4.78
C MET A 235 14.59 -7.47 -4.83
N GLY A 236 14.79 -6.71 -3.74
CA GLY A 236 15.94 -5.82 -3.56
C GLY A 236 17.27 -6.51 -3.25
N GLY A 237 17.34 -7.84 -3.33
CA GLY A 237 18.54 -8.62 -3.04
C GLY A 237 18.63 -9.04 -1.58
N LYS A 238 19.73 -8.68 -0.89
CA LYS A 238 19.92 -8.96 0.54
C LYS A 238 19.01 -8.15 1.46
N LYS A 239 18.41 -7.08 0.93
CA LYS A 239 17.56 -6.14 1.66
C LYS A 239 16.32 -5.80 0.82
N PRO A 240 15.18 -5.53 1.45
CA PRO A 240 13.97 -5.23 0.68
C PRO A 240 14.08 -3.87 -0.02
N ASN A 241 13.60 -3.81 -1.26
CA ASN A 241 13.41 -2.56 -1.99
C ASN A 241 11.94 -2.08 -1.88
N LEU A 242 11.58 -1.01 -2.61
CA LEU A 242 10.21 -0.48 -2.53
C LEU A 242 9.16 -1.45 -3.10
N SER A 243 9.55 -2.36 -3.99
CA SER A 243 8.64 -3.40 -4.49
C SER A 243 8.34 -4.46 -3.45
N ASP A 244 9.34 -4.89 -2.66
CA ASP A 244 9.12 -5.80 -1.52
C ASP A 244 8.17 -5.16 -0.50
N LEU A 245 8.41 -3.89 -0.14
CA LEU A 245 7.55 -3.14 0.78
C LEU A 245 6.12 -2.99 0.24
N ALA A 246 5.97 -2.79 -1.06
CA ALA A 246 4.65 -2.71 -1.69
C ALA A 246 3.89 -4.04 -1.59
N VAL A 247 4.52 -5.16 -1.97
CA VAL A 247 3.90 -6.49 -1.88
C VAL A 247 3.56 -6.84 -0.43
N TYR A 248 4.49 -6.57 0.49
CA TYR A 248 4.28 -6.85 1.91
C TYR A 248 3.13 -6.01 2.48
N GLY A 249 3.06 -4.71 2.15
CA GLY A 249 1.95 -3.85 2.54
C GLY A 249 0.58 -4.33 2.05
N ILE A 250 0.48 -4.79 0.80
CA ILE A 250 -0.76 -5.37 0.27
C ILE A 250 -1.14 -6.63 1.06
N LEU A 251 -0.22 -7.57 1.26
CA LEU A 251 -0.50 -8.81 2.01
C LEU A 251 -0.84 -8.54 3.48
N LYS A 252 -0.15 -7.59 4.12
CA LYS A 252 -0.39 -7.18 5.51
C LYS A 252 -1.83 -6.71 5.73
N SER A 253 -2.46 -6.12 4.71
CA SER A 253 -3.87 -5.69 4.79
C SER A 253 -4.87 -6.84 4.98
N ILE A 254 -4.47 -8.08 4.70
CA ILE A 254 -5.32 -9.26 4.80
C ILE A 254 -4.81 -10.31 5.81
N GLU A 255 -3.77 -10.00 6.60
CA GLU A 255 -3.04 -10.96 7.47
C GLU A 255 -3.94 -11.79 8.41
N GLY A 256 -5.02 -11.21 8.94
CA GLY A 256 -5.98 -11.94 9.80
C GLY A 256 -7.13 -12.63 9.06
N CYS A 257 -7.26 -12.43 7.75
CA CYS A 257 -8.36 -12.98 6.96
C CYS A 257 -8.13 -14.46 6.64
N SER A 258 -9.22 -15.20 6.39
CA SER A 258 -9.14 -16.60 5.95
C SER A 258 -8.32 -16.77 4.67
N ALA A 259 -8.38 -15.80 3.76
CA ALA A 259 -7.63 -15.82 2.51
C ALA A 259 -6.11 -15.82 2.71
N PHE A 260 -5.61 -15.10 3.72
CA PHE A 260 -4.18 -15.03 3.98
C PHE A 260 -3.67 -16.34 4.59
N LYS A 261 -4.41 -16.92 5.54
CA LYS A 261 -4.10 -18.23 6.11
C LYS A 261 -4.02 -19.31 5.02
N ASP A 262 -5.03 -19.34 4.15
CA ASP A 262 -5.11 -20.25 3.01
C ASP A 262 -3.92 -20.07 2.05
N ALA A 263 -3.52 -18.82 1.79
CA ALA A 263 -2.33 -18.51 0.99
C ALA A 263 -1.01 -18.98 1.64
N LEU A 264 -0.87 -18.87 2.96
CA LEU A 264 0.31 -19.40 3.66
C LEU A 264 0.39 -20.93 3.61
N GLU A 265 -0.75 -21.61 3.68
CA GLU A 265 -0.83 -23.09 3.65
C GLU A 265 -0.57 -23.65 2.24
N ASN A 266 -0.96 -22.92 1.18
CA ASN A 266 -0.93 -23.41 -0.19
C ASN A 266 0.20 -22.81 -1.05
N THR A 267 1.05 -21.95 -0.48
CA THR A 267 2.20 -21.35 -1.18
C THR A 267 3.44 -21.35 -0.29
N LYS A 268 4.60 -20.98 -0.85
CA LYS A 268 5.84 -20.80 -0.08
C LYS A 268 6.01 -19.38 0.47
N LEU A 269 4.91 -18.65 0.63
CA LEU A 269 4.94 -17.23 1.02
C LEU A 269 5.53 -17.00 2.42
N CYS A 270 5.30 -17.92 3.36
CA CYS A 270 5.68 -17.77 4.77
C CYS A 270 7.14 -17.33 4.96
N THR A 271 8.09 -17.97 4.26
CA THR A 271 9.51 -17.67 4.39
C THR A 271 9.87 -16.22 4.03
N TRP A 272 9.34 -15.71 2.90
CA TRP A 272 9.59 -14.32 2.49
C TRP A 272 8.81 -13.33 3.36
N TYR A 273 7.57 -13.68 3.73
CA TYR A 273 6.71 -12.81 4.52
C TYR A 273 7.26 -12.59 5.94
N ASP A 274 7.75 -13.65 6.59
CA ASP A 274 8.37 -13.57 7.92
C ASP A 274 9.68 -12.78 7.88
N ALA A 275 10.47 -12.93 6.79
CA ALA A 275 11.67 -12.13 6.58
C ALA A 275 11.33 -10.64 6.42
N MET A 276 10.28 -10.30 5.68
CA MET A 276 9.78 -8.93 5.55
C MET A 276 9.27 -8.38 6.89
N ALA A 277 8.48 -9.16 7.63
CA ALA A 277 7.97 -8.76 8.93
C ALA A 277 9.11 -8.36 9.87
N LYS A 278 10.17 -9.18 9.93
CA LYS A 278 11.37 -8.88 10.73
C LYS A 278 12.05 -7.58 10.30
N GLU A 279 12.25 -7.34 9.01
CA GLU A 279 12.91 -6.13 8.52
C GLU A 279 12.08 -4.86 8.83
N VAL A 280 10.74 -4.94 8.70
CA VAL A 280 9.84 -3.83 9.01
C VAL A 280 9.75 -3.55 10.52
N GLU A 281 9.56 -4.59 11.34
CA GLU A 281 9.47 -4.47 12.81
C GLU A 281 10.75 -3.94 13.46
N THR A 282 11.91 -4.29 12.88
CA THR A 282 13.20 -3.81 13.36
C THR A 282 13.60 -2.46 12.76
N HIS A 283 12.72 -1.82 11.99
CA HIS A 283 12.97 -0.56 11.29
C HIS A 283 14.30 -0.60 10.53
N SER A 284 14.62 -1.71 9.86
CA SER A 284 15.98 -1.97 9.40
C SER A 284 16.47 -0.97 8.34
N GLY A 285 15.54 -0.34 7.61
CA GLY A 285 15.79 0.74 6.67
C GLY A 285 16.30 2.03 7.31
N SER A 286 16.04 2.24 8.61
CA SER A 286 16.52 3.44 9.35
C SER A 286 18.06 3.56 9.37
N LYS A 287 18.78 2.43 9.23
CA LYS A 287 20.26 2.42 9.18
C LYS A 287 20.81 3.21 7.99
N TYR A 288 20.08 3.22 6.88
CA TYR A 288 20.45 4.00 5.70
C TYR A 288 20.18 5.50 5.88
N LEU A 289 19.42 5.87 6.91
CA LEU A 289 19.16 7.25 7.24
C LEU A 289 20.21 7.85 8.18
N MET A 290 20.94 7.02 8.91
CA MET A 290 21.98 7.46 9.85
C MET A 290 23.38 7.50 9.22
N ALA A 291 23.57 6.86 8.06
CA ALA A 291 24.81 6.91 7.32
C ALA A 291 24.94 8.26 6.59
N LYS A 292 25.51 9.25 7.27
CA LYS A 292 26.13 10.44 6.66
C LYS A 292 27.47 10.70 7.33
#